data_AF-A0A5N7ZGN1-F1
#
_entry.id   AF-A0A5N7ZGN1-F1
#
_cell.length_a   1.000
_cell.length_b   1.000
_cell.length_c   1.000
_cell.angle_alpha   90.00
_cell.angle_beta   90.00
_cell.angle_gamma   90.00
#
_symmetry.space_group_name_H-M   'P 1'
#
loop_
_entity.id
_entity.type
_entity.pdbx_description
1 polymer ?
#
loop_
_entity_poly.entity_id
_entity_poly.type
_entity_poly.pdbx_seq_one_letter_code
_entity_poly.pdbx_strand_id
1 'polypeptide(L)'
;MKKTRDYWFGIAISCLLAGLLAFLGGWAVITPDMGWGAAALLAYGVMFGGPLAIVLALTWLVYMVRDRGRLPGRAHALMFIPPLLAAMIVPVHESILTARRDRFRESHPAIAETHVNLSGRTIWLDTRKASGASGVFPTMEPASAEDRRYAQFRRYPGPGSETDDRFPYAGARLKEGVERYVYLDEGGAPGASLPLRRQPYPDLGKLPSAYAFGAAGLLVHQYFHYADHVEVAPSIARFSLMTEQSMESARIPGLAIFGMNNYTSETIARVEINGQTYDMGGYAAQSLVGRPCDFNHGGSPVLLSLDQPARVRWQTVENPGAWHEATVSVPAFSPASKADPAKALTRVRLYFLPDGSVAAERFREIRSRGDKLAIRSTGLPPSAQPYASCGGAYAGYNSRTVELLAN
;
A
#
# COMPACT_ATOMS: atom_id res chain seq x y z
N MET A 1 17.53 -31.69 -54.61
CA MET A 1 17.50 -31.16 -53.23
C MET A 1 18.89 -30.63 -52.89
N LYS A 2 19.07 -29.31 -52.74
CA LYS A 2 20.35 -28.77 -52.22
C LYS A 2 20.58 -29.35 -50.83
N LYS A 3 21.76 -29.92 -50.58
CA LYS A 3 22.07 -30.57 -49.31
C LYS A 3 22.38 -29.47 -48.29
N THR A 4 21.94 -29.65 -47.04
CA THR A 4 22.23 -28.77 -45.89
C THR A 4 23.73 -28.42 -45.75
N ARG A 5 24.58 -29.28 -46.32
CA ARG A 5 26.03 -29.14 -46.44
C ARG A 5 26.48 -27.86 -47.17
N ASP A 6 25.67 -27.32 -48.10
CA ASP A 6 25.99 -26.11 -48.87
C ASP A 6 25.87 -24.81 -48.05
N TYR A 7 25.41 -24.93 -46.80
CA TYR A 7 25.15 -23.83 -45.85
C TYR A 7 25.94 -24.00 -44.55
N TRP A 8 26.89 -24.94 -44.51
CA TRP A 8 27.55 -25.36 -43.27
C TRP A 8 28.33 -24.24 -42.57
N PHE A 9 28.92 -23.32 -43.33
CA PHE A 9 29.65 -22.18 -42.76
C PHE A 9 28.74 -21.28 -41.90
N GLY A 10 27.57 -20.90 -42.42
CA GLY A 10 26.59 -20.12 -41.63
C GLY A 10 26.04 -20.90 -40.43
N ILE A 11 25.88 -22.23 -40.55
CA ILE A 11 25.47 -23.08 -39.44
C ILE A 11 26.57 -23.15 -38.35
N ALA A 12 27.83 -23.26 -38.73
CA ALA A 12 28.95 -23.27 -37.79
C ALA A 12 29.07 -21.94 -37.03
N ILE A 13 28.92 -20.80 -37.72
CA ILE A 13 28.88 -19.47 -37.08
C ILE A 13 27.70 -19.35 -36.13
N SER A 14 26.52 -19.82 -36.53
CA SER A 14 25.33 -19.89 -35.67
C SER A 14 25.60 -20.69 -34.39
N CYS A 15 26.23 -21.86 -34.50
CA CYS A 15 26.61 -22.67 -33.34
C CYS A 15 27.65 -21.99 -32.45
N LEU A 16 28.64 -21.30 -33.01
CA LEU A 16 29.64 -20.54 -32.24
C LEU A 16 28.99 -19.36 -31.48
N LEU A 17 28.13 -18.60 -32.16
CA LEU A 17 27.38 -17.52 -31.54
C LEU A 17 26.46 -18.06 -30.43
N ALA A 18 25.74 -19.16 -30.69
CA ALA A 18 24.88 -19.80 -29.71
C ALA A 18 25.68 -20.30 -28.49
N GLY A 19 26.85 -20.91 -28.70
CA GLY A 19 27.72 -21.36 -27.62
C GLY A 19 28.22 -20.21 -26.75
N LEU A 20 28.65 -19.10 -27.37
CA LEU A 20 29.06 -17.89 -26.65
C LEU A 20 27.90 -17.29 -25.84
N LEU A 21 26.73 -17.10 -26.47
CA LEU A 21 25.55 -16.55 -25.81
C LEU A 21 25.07 -17.46 -24.67
N ALA A 22 25.11 -18.78 -24.86
CA ALA A 22 24.74 -19.74 -23.84
C ALA A 22 25.73 -19.75 -22.66
N PHE A 23 27.03 -19.62 -22.94
CA PHE A 23 28.05 -19.49 -21.90
C PHE A 23 27.85 -18.21 -21.07
N LEU A 24 27.71 -17.05 -21.73
CA LEU A 24 27.49 -15.77 -21.07
C LEU A 24 26.16 -15.74 -20.29
N GLY A 25 25.08 -16.24 -20.91
CA GLY A 25 23.76 -16.33 -20.29
C GLY A 25 23.74 -17.30 -19.11
N GLY A 26 24.43 -18.44 -19.21
CA GLY A 26 24.59 -19.39 -18.10
C GLY A 26 25.33 -18.77 -16.92
N TRP A 27 26.43 -18.06 -17.17
CA TRP A 27 27.18 -17.36 -16.13
C TRP A 27 26.34 -16.28 -15.44
N ALA A 28 25.58 -15.50 -16.21
CA ALA A 28 24.67 -14.48 -15.69
C ALA A 28 23.58 -15.07 -14.77
N VAL A 29 23.11 -16.28 -15.07
CA VAL A 29 22.04 -16.95 -14.32
C VAL A 29 22.57 -17.66 -13.05
N ILE A 30 23.77 -18.24 -13.11
CA ILE A 30 24.31 -19.05 -12.00
C ILE A 30 24.93 -18.18 -10.90
N THR A 31 25.29 -16.93 -11.22
CA THR A 31 26.04 -16.07 -10.29
C THR A 31 25.13 -15.00 -9.70
N PRO A 32 24.73 -15.12 -8.42
CA PRO A 32 23.99 -14.05 -7.76
C PRO A 32 24.86 -12.80 -7.59
N ASP A 33 24.21 -11.62 -7.58
CA ASP A 33 24.80 -10.34 -7.19
C ASP A 33 26.09 -9.94 -7.92
N MET A 34 26.11 -10.12 -9.25
CA MET A 34 27.30 -9.87 -10.07
C MET A 34 27.85 -8.43 -10.02
N GLY A 35 27.06 -7.43 -9.63
CA GLY A 35 27.49 -6.02 -9.60
C GLY A 35 28.16 -5.61 -10.93
N TRP A 36 29.42 -5.17 -10.87
CA TRP A 36 30.24 -4.83 -12.04
C TRP A 36 30.51 -6.01 -13.00
N GLY A 37 30.41 -7.26 -12.53
CA GLY A 37 30.50 -8.46 -13.36
C GLY A 37 29.41 -8.55 -14.43
N ALA A 38 28.24 -7.95 -14.20
CA ALA A 38 27.19 -7.87 -15.22
C ALA A 38 27.61 -6.97 -16.40
N ALA A 39 28.31 -5.85 -16.11
CA ALA A 39 28.85 -4.97 -17.13
C ALA A 39 29.96 -5.66 -17.94
N ALA A 40 30.80 -6.47 -17.30
CA ALA A 40 31.82 -7.26 -17.98
C ALA A 40 31.19 -8.29 -18.94
N LEU A 41 30.16 -9.04 -18.51
CA LEU A 41 29.46 -9.99 -19.37
C LEU A 41 28.80 -9.32 -20.58
N LEU A 42 28.18 -8.15 -20.39
CA LEU A 42 27.62 -7.36 -21.49
C LEU A 42 28.71 -6.91 -22.46
N ALA A 43 29.86 -6.45 -21.96
CA ALA A 43 30.99 -6.07 -22.80
C ALA A 43 31.53 -7.24 -23.64
N TYR A 44 31.65 -8.44 -23.06
CA TYR A 44 32.02 -9.66 -23.80
C TYR A 44 30.97 -10.03 -24.85
N GLY A 45 29.68 -9.90 -24.53
CA GLY A 45 28.58 -10.10 -25.47
C GLY A 45 28.65 -9.16 -26.68
N VAL A 46 28.94 -7.88 -26.46
CA VAL A 46 29.10 -6.90 -27.54
C VAL A 46 30.38 -7.14 -28.34
N MET A 47 31.51 -7.34 -27.67
CA MET A 47 32.83 -7.44 -28.29
C MET A 47 32.99 -8.69 -29.17
N PHE A 48 32.43 -9.82 -28.74
CA PHE A 48 32.58 -11.09 -29.45
C PHE A 48 31.27 -11.54 -30.12
N GLY A 49 30.14 -11.40 -29.43
CA GLY A 49 28.82 -11.78 -29.97
C GLY A 49 28.34 -10.86 -31.08
N GLY A 50 28.57 -9.54 -30.96
CA GLY A 50 28.22 -8.56 -31.99
C GLY A 50 28.85 -8.88 -33.36
N PRO A 51 30.19 -9.02 -33.45
CA PRO A 51 30.85 -9.42 -34.70
C PRO A 51 30.37 -10.77 -35.24
N LEU A 52 30.20 -11.79 -34.40
CA LEU A 52 29.67 -13.10 -34.80
C LEU A 52 28.26 -12.99 -35.40
N ALA A 53 27.39 -12.16 -34.82
CA ALA A 53 26.05 -11.89 -35.34
C ALA A 53 26.08 -11.16 -36.69
N ILE A 54 26.99 -10.19 -36.87
CA ILE A 54 27.20 -9.50 -38.14
C ILE A 54 27.66 -10.49 -39.22
N VAL A 55 28.65 -11.33 -38.91
CA VAL A 55 29.15 -12.35 -39.85
C VAL A 55 28.05 -13.35 -40.22
N LEU A 56 27.24 -13.77 -39.26
CA LEU A 56 26.08 -14.64 -39.50
C LEU A 56 25.06 -13.97 -40.43
N ALA A 57 24.71 -12.71 -40.18
CA ALA A 57 23.77 -11.94 -40.99
C ALA A 57 24.28 -11.73 -42.43
N LEU A 58 25.55 -11.37 -42.60
CA LEU A 58 26.19 -11.22 -43.90
C LEU A 58 26.23 -12.55 -44.66
N THR A 59 26.58 -13.64 -43.97
CA THR A 59 26.60 -14.99 -44.56
C THR A 59 25.21 -15.41 -45.03
N TRP A 60 24.19 -15.14 -44.22
CA TRP A 60 22.81 -15.39 -44.58
C TRP A 60 22.36 -14.56 -45.79
N LEU A 61 22.70 -13.27 -45.85
CA LEU A 61 22.43 -12.40 -47.00
C LEU A 61 23.09 -12.92 -48.28
N VAL A 62 24.36 -13.34 -48.21
CA VAL A 62 25.07 -13.94 -49.34
C VAL A 62 24.34 -15.19 -49.84
N TYR A 63 23.86 -16.05 -48.94
CA TYR A 63 23.09 -17.23 -49.35
C TYR A 63 21.74 -16.89 -49.95
N MET A 64 21.05 -15.86 -49.43
CA MET A 64 19.80 -15.35 -49.99
C MET A 64 20.01 -14.82 -51.41
N VAL A 65 21.08 -14.05 -51.66
CA VAL A 65 21.42 -13.52 -52.99
C VAL A 65 21.81 -14.66 -53.95
N ARG A 66 22.71 -15.55 -53.52
CA ARG A 66 23.18 -16.71 -54.31
C ARG A 66 22.03 -17.59 -54.78
N ASP A 67 21.07 -17.84 -53.89
CA ASP A 67 19.96 -18.75 -54.15
C ASP A 67 18.68 -18.02 -54.60
N ARG A 68 18.76 -16.73 -54.93
CA ARG A 68 17.63 -15.87 -55.37
C ARG A 68 16.41 -15.99 -54.44
N GLY A 69 16.66 -16.02 -53.13
CA GLY A 69 15.65 -16.14 -52.08
C GLY A 69 15.06 -17.54 -51.88
N ARG A 70 15.52 -18.57 -52.60
CA ARG A 70 14.99 -19.95 -52.51
C ARG A 70 15.76 -20.83 -51.52
N LEU A 71 16.12 -20.27 -50.36
CA LEU A 71 16.82 -21.03 -49.32
C LEU A 71 15.86 -22.06 -48.67
N PRO A 72 16.30 -23.29 -48.37
CA PRO A 72 15.47 -24.24 -47.63
C PRO A 72 15.14 -23.72 -46.22
N GLY A 73 13.89 -23.87 -45.78
CA GLY A 73 13.45 -23.45 -44.42
C GLY A 73 14.30 -24.05 -43.28
N ARG A 74 14.81 -25.28 -43.45
CA ARG A 74 15.73 -25.91 -42.49
C ARG A 74 17.07 -25.16 -42.34
N ALA A 75 17.58 -24.55 -43.41
CA ALA A 75 18.82 -23.76 -43.35
C ALA A 75 18.60 -22.45 -42.59
N HIS A 76 17.46 -21.78 -42.79
CA HIS A 76 17.07 -20.63 -41.98
C HIS A 76 16.97 -21.01 -40.50
N ALA A 77 16.26 -22.10 -40.19
CA ALA A 77 16.10 -22.59 -38.84
C ALA A 77 17.44 -22.87 -38.14
N LEU A 78 18.36 -23.59 -38.79
CA LEU A 78 19.68 -23.90 -38.21
C LEU A 78 20.60 -22.68 -38.04
N MET A 79 20.41 -21.63 -38.84
CA MET A 79 21.18 -20.38 -38.69
C MET A 79 20.67 -19.48 -37.58
N PHE A 80 19.37 -19.47 -37.29
CA PHE A 80 18.80 -18.49 -36.36
C PHE A 80 18.23 -19.08 -35.07
N ILE A 81 17.70 -20.33 -35.08
CA ILE A 81 17.12 -20.92 -33.87
C ILE A 81 18.17 -21.10 -32.76
N PRO A 82 19.37 -21.67 -32.99
CA PRO A 82 20.34 -21.84 -31.91
C PRO A 82 20.73 -20.54 -31.19
N PRO A 83 21.13 -19.45 -31.87
CA PRO A 83 21.46 -18.21 -31.18
C PRO A 83 20.24 -17.54 -30.55
N LEU A 84 19.03 -17.66 -31.14
CA LEU A 84 17.80 -17.16 -30.52
C LEU A 84 17.49 -17.90 -29.21
N LEU A 85 17.59 -19.24 -29.19
CA LEU A 85 17.39 -20.03 -27.97
C LEU A 85 18.41 -19.66 -26.89
N ALA A 86 19.68 -19.46 -27.26
CA ALA A 86 20.72 -19.04 -26.34
C ALA A 86 20.46 -17.63 -25.78
N ALA A 87 20.03 -16.68 -26.62
CA ALA A 87 19.68 -15.33 -26.18
C ALA A 87 18.47 -15.31 -25.22
N MET A 88 17.57 -16.30 -25.30
CA MET A 88 16.40 -16.41 -24.43
C MET A 88 16.73 -16.94 -23.02
N ILE A 89 17.94 -17.43 -22.75
CA ILE A 89 18.30 -17.98 -21.42
C ILE A 89 18.06 -16.97 -20.30
N VAL A 90 18.58 -15.74 -20.43
CA VAL A 90 18.44 -14.70 -19.40
C VAL A 90 16.98 -14.22 -19.28
N PRO A 91 16.28 -13.81 -20.35
CA PRO A 91 14.87 -13.40 -20.25
C PRO A 91 13.94 -14.49 -19.69
N VAL A 92 14.14 -15.76 -20.07
CA VAL A 92 13.34 -16.88 -19.54
C VAL A 92 13.64 -17.11 -18.07
N HIS A 93 14.91 -17.07 -17.67
CA HIS A 93 15.29 -17.19 -16.26
C HIS A 93 14.67 -16.06 -15.42
N GLU A 94 14.80 -14.81 -15.86
CA GLU A 94 14.18 -13.64 -15.20
C GLU A 94 12.66 -13.75 -15.14
N SER A 95 12.01 -14.22 -16.20
CA SER A 95 10.57 -14.48 -16.21
C SER A 95 10.18 -15.53 -15.17
N ILE A 96 10.95 -16.62 -15.05
CA ILE A 96 10.73 -17.65 -14.03
C ILE A 96 10.94 -17.10 -12.62
N LEU A 97 12.02 -16.33 -12.39
CA LEU A 97 12.29 -15.71 -11.10
C LEU A 97 11.21 -14.69 -10.72
N THR A 98 10.76 -13.89 -11.68
CA THR A 98 9.69 -12.91 -11.48
C THR A 98 8.38 -13.61 -11.18
N ALA A 99 8.00 -14.63 -11.97
CA ALA A 99 6.81 -15.42 -11.70
C ALA A 99 6.85 -16.12 -10.32
N ARG A 100 8.02 -16.62 -9.89
CA ARG A 100 8.21 -17.19 -8.55
C ARG A 100 8.07 -16.12 -7.46
N ARG A 101 8.70 -14.96 -7.65
CA ARG A 101 8.59 -13.81 -6.72
C ARG A 101 7.16 -13.31 -6.62
N ASP A 102 6.44 -13.24 -7.73
CA ASP A 102 5.06 -12.76 -7.77
C ASP A 102 4.11 -13.75 -7.08
N ARG A 103 4.23 -15.06 -7.36
CA ARG A 103 3.48 -16.08 -6.61
C ARG A 103 3.80 -16.08 -5.12
N PHE A 104 5.07 -15.85 -4.76
CA PHE A 104 5.47 -15.74 -3.36
C PHE A 104 4.82 -14.51 -2.72
N ARG A 105 4.84 -13.34 -3.38
CA ARG A 105 4.22 -12.11 -2.88
C ARG A 105 2.70 -12.20 -2.78
N GLU A 106 2.06 -12.92 -3.70
CA GLU A 106 0.62 -13.16 -3.68
C GLU A 106 0.21 -14.00 -2.45
N SER A 107 1.02 -14.99 -2.07
CA SER A 107 0.81 -15.79 -0.86
C SER A 107 1.33 -15.12 0.42
N HIS A 108 2.31 -14.21 0.30
CA HIS A 108 2.98 -13.54 1.40
C HIS A 108 2.93 -12.02 1.21
N PRO A 109 1.76 -11.41 1.43
CA PRO A 109 1.56 -10.00 1.20
C PRO A 109 2.41 -9.14 2.14
N ALA A 110 2.77 -7.95 1.67
CA ALA A 110 3.40 -6.96 2.53
C ALA A 110 2.42 -6.49 3.62
N ILE A 111 2.90 -6.38 4.85
CA ILE A 111 2.10 -6.03 6.01
C ILE A 111 2.33 -4.58 6.38
N ALA A 112 1.28 -3.78 6.43
CA ALA A 112 1.35 -2.38 6.83
C ALA A 112 1.28 -2.27 8.36
N GLU A 113 2.17 -1.47 8.93
CA GLU A 113 2.22 -1.19 10.36
C GLU A 113 2.25 0.31 10.61
N THR A 114 1.53 0.74 11.64
CA THR A 114 1.59 2.10 12.16
C THR A 114 1.88 2.02 13.65
N HIS A 115 2.95 2.67 14.10
CA HIS A 115 3.35 2.69 15.50
C HIS A 115 3.06 4.06 16.12
N VAL A 116 2.45 4.04 17.29
CA VAL A 116 2.07 5.21 18.09
C VAL A 116 2.71 5.08 19.47
N ASN A 117 3.61 6.01 19.81
CA ASN A 117 4.33 5.98 21.07
C ASN A 117 3.58 6.74 22.18
N LEU A 118 2.80 6.02 22.98
CA LEU A 118 2.06 6.53 24.14
C LEU A 118 2.75 6.14 25.46
N SER A 119 4.02 5.73 25.40
CA SER A 119 4.70 5.10 26.54
C SER A 119 5.35 6.08 27.50
N GLY A 120 5.44 7.36 27.11
CA GLY A 120 6.14 8.40 27.85
C GLY A 120 7.67 8.31 27.79
N ARG A 121 8.24 7.37 27.02
CA ARG A 121 9.69 7.23 26.80
C ARG A 121 10.03 7.00 25.33
N THR A 122 11.26 7.31 24.94
CA THR A 122 11.79 6.97 23.61
C THR A 122 11.81 5.44 23.44
N ILE A 123 11.33 4.95 22.30
CA ILE A 123 11.30 3.52 21.97
C ILE A 123 12.10 3.26 20.69
N TRP A 124 12.67 2.06 20.61
CA TRP A 124 13.42 1.57 19.46
C TRP A 124 12.65 0.40 18.84
N LEU A 125 12.03 0.67 17.71
CA LEU A 125 11.18 -0.26 17.00
C LEU A 125 12.01 -1.31 16.26
N ASP A 126 11.53 -2.55 16.22
CA ASP A 126 12.12 -3.56 15.35
C ASP A 126 11.78 -3.22 13.90
N THR A 127 12.74 -2.71 13.12
CA THR A 127 12.55 -2.39 11.70
C THR A 127 13.13 -3.45 10.77
N ARG A 128 13.54 -4.61 11.29
CA ARG A 128 14.06 -5.70 10.46
C ARG A 128 12.99 -6.21 9.51
N LYS A 129 13.39 -6.47 8.26
CA LYS A 129 12.50 -6.84 7.14
C LYS A 129 11.38 -5.82 6.89
N ALA A 130 11.53 -4.58 7.37
CA ALA A 130 10.59 -3.50 7.17
C ALA A 130 11.20 -2.40 6.28
N SER A 131 10.37 -1.76 5.45
CA SER A 131 10.69 -0.48 4.84
C SER A 131 9.85 0.60 5.49
N GLY A 132 10.48 1.66 5.99
CA GLY A 132 9.78 2.85 6.47
C GLY A 132 9.39 3.79 5.33
N ALA A 133 8.40 4.65 5.57
CA ALA A 133 8.22 5.84 4.77
C ALA A 133 9.42 6.80 4.91
N SER A 134 9.58 7.74 3.98
CA SER A 134 10.67 8.72 4.06
C SER A 134 10.64 9.48 5.38
N GLY A 135 11.79 9.59 6.06
CA GLY A 135 11.93 10.28 7.34
C GLY A 135 11.45 9.50 8.57
N VAL A 136 11.10 8.21 8.42
CA VAL A 136 10.82 7.32 9.55
C VAL A 136 12.13 6.67 10.03
N PHE A 137 12.41 6.81 11.32
CA PHE A 137 13.57 6.23 11.98
C PHE A 137 13.17 5.02 12.85
N PRO A 138 14.11 4.11 13.17
CA PRO A 138 13.86 3.05 14.14
C PRO A 138 13.54 3.59 15.55
N THR A 139 14.05 4.79 15.86
CA THR A 139 13.78 5.53 17.09
C THR A 139 12.49 6.32 16.98
N MET A 140 11.68 6.27 18.04
CA MET A 140 10.47 7.06 18.15
C MET A 140 10.40 7.73 19.52
N GLU A 141 10.38 9.05 19.53
CA GLU A 141 10.15 9.83 20.75
C GLU A 141 8.71 9.64 21.26
N PRO A 142 8.43 9.91 22.54
CA PRO A 142 7.05 9.95 23.04
C PRO A 142 6.22 10.89 22.20
N ALA A 143 4.98 10.50 21.88
CA ALA A 143 4.07 11.41 21.21
C ALA A 143 3.88 12.67 22.07
N SER A 144 3.87 13.83 21.44
CA SER A 144 3.50 15.11 22.05
C SER A 144 2.66 15.94 21.08
N ALA A 145 2.15 17.09 21.54
CA ALA A 145 1.47 18.03 20.66
C ALA A 145 2.41 18.56 19.54
N GLU A 146 3.71 18.62 19.81
CA GLU A 146 4.77 19.02 18.89
C GLU A 146 5.27 17.86 18.02
N ASP A 147 5.54 16.68 18.61
CA ASP A 147 5.91 15.47 17.87
C ASP A 147 4.74 14.49 17.79
N ARG A 148 3.88 14.79 16.84
CA ARG A 148 2.61 14.11 16.56
C ARG A 148 2.72 13.06 15.46
N ARG A 149 3.93 12.71 15.03
CA ARG A 149 4.20 11.77 13.93
C ARG A 149 4.08 10.33 14.40
N TYR A 150 3.51 9.50 13.55
CA TYR A 150 3.51 8.05 13.72
C TYR A 150 4.59 7.44 12.85
N ALA A 151 5.16 6.32 13.31
CA ALA A 151 6.12 5.58 12.51
C ALA A 151 5.38 4.54 11.66
N GLN A 152 5.42 4.73 10.33
CA GLN A 152 4.73 3.85 9.39
C GLN A 152 5.72 2.97 8.64
N PHE A 153 5.47 1.67 8.64
CA PHE A 153 6.32 0.68 7.98
C PHE A 153 5.50 -0.26 7.10
N ARG A 154 6.18 -0.87 6.13
CA ARG A 154 5.73 -2.06 5.45
C ARG A 154 6.71 -3.18 5.71
N ARG A 155 6.26 -4.26 6.35
CA ARG A 155 7.06 -5.48 6.50
C ARG A 155 6.88 -6.39 5.29
N TYR A 156 8.00 -6.87 4.77
CA TYR A 156 8.04 -7.80 3.65
C TYR A 156 8.46 -9.17 4.15
N PRO A 157 7.55 -10.15 4.13
CA PRO A 157 7.96 -11.53 4.36
C PRO A 157 8.99 -11.94 3.31
N GLY A 158 10.08 -12.55 3.75
CA GLY A 158 11.07 -13.23 2.90
C GLY A 158 10.95 -14.75 3.02
N PRO A 159 11.67 -15.52 2.18
CA PRO A 159 11.74 -16.98 2.29
C PRO A 159 12.07 -17.40 3.73
N GLY A 160 11.27 -18.32 4.30
CA GLY A 160 11.44 -18.80 5.68
C GLY A 160 10.89 -17.89 6.78
N SER A 161 10.24 -16.77 6.45
CA SER A 161 9.69 -15.86 7.48
C SER A 161 8.52 -16.47 8.25
N GLU A 162 7.74 -17.37 7.66
CA GLU A 162 6.65 -18.03 8.37
C GLU A 162 7.14 -18.93 9.50
N THR A 163 8.30 -19.57 9.32
CA THR A 163 8.95 -20.43 10.33
C THR A 163 9.96 -19.69 11.21
N ASP A 164 10.24 -18.42 10.91
CA ASP A 164 11.12 -17.56 11.72
C ASP A 164 10.30 -16.94 12.86
N ASP A 165 10.64 -17.28 14.10
CA ASP A 165 9.98 -16.75 15.30
C ASP A 165 10.10 -15.22 15.40
N ARG A 166 11.08 -14.62 14.71
CA ARG A 166 11.28 -13.16 14.69
C ARG A 166 10.33 -12.42 13.75
N PHE A 167 9.69 -13.11 12.80
CA PHE A 167 8.69 -12.49 11.93
C PHE A 167 7.28 -12.75 12.51
N PRO A 168 6.54 -11.71 12.93
CA PRO A 168 5.37 -11.91 13.78
C PRO A 168 4.09 -12.29 13.02
N TYR A 169 4.12 -12.35 11.69
CA TYR A 169 2.92 -12.60 10.87
C TYR A 169 2.95 -13.95 10.14
N ALA A 170 1.76 -14.51 9.95
CA ALA A 170 1.48 -15.62 9.04
C ALA A 170 0.38 -15.15 8.06
N GLY A 171 0.71 -15.08 6.78
CA GLY A 171 -0.11 -14.33 5.81
C GLY A 171 -0.38 -12.90 6.27
N ALA A 172 -1.65 -12.48 6.27
CA ALA A 172 -2.08 -11.13 6.67
C ALA A 172 -2.27 -10.94 8.19
N ARG A 173 -2.11 -11.99 9.00
CA ARG A 173 -2.50 -12.00 10.41
C ARG A 173 -1.29 -12.19 11.32
N LEU A 174 -1.39 -11.63 12.52
CA LEU A 174 -0.42 -11.85 13.57
C LEU A 174 -0.49 -13.32 14.02
N LYS A 175 0.66 -13.98 14.19
CA LYS A 175 0.75 -15.36 14.66
C LYS A 175 0.16 -15.47 16.08
N GLU A 176 -0.55 -16.56 16.36
CA GLU A 176 -1.21 -16.78 17.65
C GLU A 176 -0.22 -16.86 18.84
N GLY A 177 1.03 -17.25 18.61
CA GLY A 177 2.08 -17.34 19.65
C GLY A 177 2.80 -16.03 19.98
N VAL A 178 2.50 -14.90 19.31
CA VAL A 178 3.20 -13.62 19.55
C VAL A 178 2.59 -12.89 20.76
N GLU A 179 3.00 -13.25 21.96
CA GLU A 179 2.45 -12.71 23.21
C GLU A 179 3.18 -11.46 23.71
N ARG A 180 4.31 -11.12 23.10
CA ARG A 180 5.17 -10.01 23.53
C ARG A 180 5.66 -9.21 22.33
N TYR A 181 5.82 -7.91 22.53
CA TYR A 181 6.56 -7.04 21.63
C TYR A 181 7.99 -6.90 22.17
N VAL A 182 8.98 -7.07 21.29
CA VAL A 182 10.40 -6.94 21.64
C VAL A 182 10.93 -5.70 20.94
N TYR A 183 11.35 -4.70 21.72
CA TYR A 183 12.04 -3.52 21.22
C TYR A 183 13.47 -3.88 20.85
N LEU A 184 14.10 -3.03 20.04
CA LEU A 184 15.56 -3.04 19.90
C LEU A 184 16.20 -2.14 20.97
N ASP A 185 17.52 -2.20 21.11
CA ASP A 185 18.31 -1.17 21.74
C ASP A 185 19.01 -0.29 20.69
N GLU A 186 19.78 0.71 21.12
CA GLU A 186 20.54 1.60 20.24
C GLU A 186 21.55 0.84 19.36
N GLY A 187 22.08 -0.29 19.84
CA GLY A 187 22.98 -1.18 19.09
C GLY A 187 22.26 -2.15 18.14
N GLY A 188 20.92 -2.14 18.12
CA GLY A 188 20.10 -3.05 17.31
C GLY A 188 19.94 -4.46 17.88
N ALA A 189 20.38 -4.71 19.12
CA ALA A 189 20.15 -5.96 19.82
C ALA A 189 18.73 -5.98 20.46
N PRO A 190 18.17 -7.15 20.80
CA PRO A 190 16.91 -7.23 21.51
C PRO A 190 16.97 -6.49 22.86
N GLY A 191 16.14 -5.47 23.02
CA GLY A 191 16.04 -4.65 24.22
C GLY A 191 14.87 -5.06 25.10
N ALA A 192 14.14 -4.07 25.62
CA ALA A 192 12.99 -4.29 26.47
C ALA A 192 11.92 -5.14 25.77
N SER A 193 11.18 -5.93 26.54
CA SER A 193 10.05 -6.69 26.03
C SER A 193 8.81 -6.42 26.88
N LEU A 194 7.70 -6.09 26.24
CA LEU A 194 6.42 -5.82 26.91
C LEU A 194 5.34 -6.82 26.46
N PRO A 195 4.35 -7.12 27.30
CA PRO A 195 3.18 -7.89 26.89
C PRO A 195 2.48 -7.26 25.69
N LEU A 196 2.09 -8.08 24.71
CA LEU A 196 1.34 -7.67 23.53
C LEU A 196 -0.12 -8.09 23.67
N ARG A 197 -1.02 -7.12 23.70
CA ARG A 197 -2.48 -7.33 23.72
C ARG A 197 -3.04 -7.18 22.32
N ARG A 198 -3.81 -8.16 21.86
CA ARG A 198 -4.40 -8.16 20.53
C ARG A 198 -5.84 -7.67 20.60
N GLN A 199 -6.17 -6.67 19.80
CA GLN A 199 -7.56 -6.31 19.54
C GLN A 199 -8.14 -7.21 18.43
N PRO A 200 -9.47 -7.38 18.38
CA PRO A 200 -10.13 -8.13 17.32
C PRO A 200 -9.80 -7.59 15.93
N TYR A 201 -9.71 -8.50 14.95
CA TYR A 201 -9.62 -8.09 13.55
C TYR A 201 -10.94 -7.45 13.10
N PRO A 202 -10.90 -6.41 12.25
CA PRO A 202 -12.10 -5.85 11.68
C PRO A 202 -12.76 -6.91 10.79
N ASP A 203 -14.09 -6.98 10.82
CA ASP A 203 -14.82 -7.70 9.81
C ASP A 203 -14.66 -6.95 8.48
N LEU A 204 -13.97 -7.56 7.52
CA LEU A 204 -13.74 -6.96 6.21
C LEU A 204 -14.97 -7.11 5.29
N GLY A 205 -15.98 -7.90 5.69
CA GLY A 205 -17.18 -8.14 4.91
C GLY A 205 -16.88 -8.49 3.45
N LYS A 206 -17.46 -7.72 2.52
CA LYS A 206 -17.26 -7.88 1.07
C LYS A 206 -16.11 -7.04 0.50
N LEU A 207 -15.38 -6.29 1.32
CA LEU A 207 -14.27 -5.45 0.86
C LEU A 207 -13.19 -6.25 0.10
N PRO A 208 -12.78 -7.45 0.55
CA PRO A 208 -11.74 -8.20 -0.15
C PRO A 208 -12.12 -8.57 -1.59
N SER A 209 -13.42 -8.80 -1.85
CA SER A 209 -13.91 -9.13 -3.20
C SER A 209 -13.89 -7.93 -4.15
N ALA A 210 -13.92 -6.71 -3.61
CA ALA A 210 -13.85 -5.47 -4.38
C ALA A 210 -12.42 -4.92 -4.52
N TYR A 211 -11.42 -5.60 -3.94
CA TYR A 211 -10.04 -5.14 -3.92
C TYR A 211 -9.11 -6.17 -4.55
N ALA A 212 -8.46 -5.77 -5.64
CA ALA A 212 -7.63 -6.67 -6.46
C ALA A 212 -6.45 -7.31 -5.71
N PHE A 213 -5.98 -6.69 -4.62
CA PHE A 213 -4.82 -7.18 -3.86
C PHE A 213 -5.23 -7.95 -2.59
N GLY A 214 -6.51 -8.31 -2.44
CA GLY A 214 -7.03 -9.16 -1.37
C GLY A 214 -7.02 -8.52 0.02
N ALA A 215 -7.37 -9.32 1.03
CA ALA A 215 -7.60 -8.83 2.40
C ALA A 215 -6.37 -8.16 3.03
N ALA A 216 -5.16 -8.60 2.69
CA ALA A 216 -3.94 -8.10 3.32
C ALA A 216 -3.66 -6.64 2.99
N GLY A 217 -3.90 -6.20 1.75
CA GLY A 217 -3.72 -4.80 1.37
C GLY A 217 -4.81 -3.87 1.91
N LEU A 218 -5.86 -4.43 2.54
CA LEU A 218 -6.91 -3.68 3.24
C LEU A 218 -6.66 -3.59 4.75
N LEU A 219 -5.63 -4.26 5.27
CA LEU A 219 -5.31 -4.26 6.69
C LEU A 219 -4.09 -3.39 6.98
N VAL A 220 -4.15 -2.68 8.10
CA VAL A 220 -2.99 -2.07 8.75
C VAL A 220 -3.02 -2.47 10.22
N HIS A 221 -1.86 -2.86 10.75
CA HIS A 221 -1.71 -3.23 12.16
C HIS A 221 -1.19 -2.01 12.93
N GLN A 222 -2.06 -1.42 13.75
CA GLN A 222 -1.69 -0.27 14.56
C GLN A 222 -1.16 -0.73 15.92
N TYR A 223 0.09 -0.40 16.23
CA TYR A 223 0.75 -0.69 17.50
C TYR A 223 0.72 0.54 18.38
N PHE A 224 -0.07 0.48 19.46
CA PHE A 224 -0.11 1.49 20.51
C PHE A 224 0.82 1.07 21.64
N HIS A 225 1.92 1.80 21.81
CA HIS A 225 2.93 1.49 22.81
C HIS A 225 2.61 2.26 24.10
N TYR A 226 2.18 1.58 25.15
CA TYR A 226 1.99 2.16 26.47
C TYR A 226 3.21 1.89 27.37
N ALA A 227 3.21 2.43 28.58
CA ALA A 227 4.32 2.29 29.52
C ALA A 227 4.56 0.81 29.91
N ASP A 228 3.49 0.04 30.10
CA ASP A 228 3.50 -1.32 30.65
C ASP A 228 3.16 -2.42 29.64
N HIS A 229 2.57 -2.08 28.49
CA HIS A 229 2.16 -3.03 27.47
C HIS A 229 2.14 -2.41 26.06
N VAL A 230 2.00 -3.25 25.05
CA VAL A 230 1.73 -2.84 23.66
C VAL A 230 0.38 -3.40 23.27
N GLU A 231 -0.48 -2.58 22.66
CA GLU A 231 -1.69 -3.06 22.01
C GLU A 231 -1.49 -3.10 20.49
N VAL A 232 -1.82 -4.22 19.86
CA VAL A 232 -1.91 -4.31 18.41
C VAL A 232 -3.36 -4.38 17.99
N ALA A 233 -3.78 -3.38 17.23
CA ALA A 233 -5.12 -3.24 16.73
C ALA A 233 -5.12 -3.25 15.19
N PRO A 234 -5.50 -4.37 14.57
CA PRO A 234 -5.74 -4.40 13.14
C PRO A 234 -6.92 -3.49 12.80
N SER A 235 -6.79 -2.69 11.74
CA SER A 235 -7.86 -1.84 11.22
C SER A 235 -7.92 -1.91 9.71
N ILE A 236 -9.03 -1.41 9.15
CA ILE A 236 -9.14 -1.24 7.71
C ILE A 236 -8.25 -0.05 7.32
N ALA A 237 -7.29 -0.31 6.43
CA ALA A 237 -6.36 0.71 5.96
C ALA A 237 -7.09 1.82 5.19
N ARG A 238 -6.58 3.05 5.29
CA ARG A 238 -7.09 4.17 4.50
C ARG A 238 -7.05 3.86 3.01
N PHE A 239 -8.13 4.18 2.33
CA PHE A 239 -8.23 3.95 0.90
C PHE A 239 -7.46 5.00 0.11
N SER A 240 -6.72 4.54 -0.89
CA SER A 240 -6.27 5.42 -1.97
C SER A 240 -7.47 5.82 -2.84
N LEU A 241 -7.34 6.90 -3.61
CA LEU A 241 -8.40 7.35 -4.52
C LEU A 241 -8.91 6.23 -5.46
N MET A 242 -8.01 5.40 -5.97
CA MET A 242 -8.36 4.25 -6.83
C MET A 242 -9.14 3.17 -6.06
N THR A 243 -8.79 2.97 -4.79
CA THR A 243 -9.48 2.02 -3.92
C THR A 243 -10.87 2.54 -3.57
N GLU A 244 -11.01 3.83 -3.24
CA GLU A 244 -12.32 4.46 -2.99
C GLU A 244 -13.26 4.29 -4.20
N GLN A 245 -12.78 4.56 -5.42
CA GLN A 245 -13.55 4.36 -6.66
C GLN A 245 -13.98 2.91 -6.87
N SER A 246 -13.10 1.94 -6.56
CA SER A 246 -13.41 0.51 -6.65
C SER A 246 -14.51 0.13 -5.66
N MET A 247 -14.42 0.65 -4.43
CA MET A 247 -15.39 0.38 -3.36
C MET A 247 -16.75 1.05 -3.62
N GLU A 248 -16.75 2.27 -4.14
CA GLU A 248 -17.94 2.97 -4.60
C GLU A 248 -18.64 2.18 -5.71
N SER A 249 -17.88 1.70 -6.70
CA SER A 249 -18.41 0.89 -7.80
C SER A 249 -19.02 -0.43 -7.31
N ALA A 250 -18.40 -1.05 -6.30
CA ALA A 250 -18.87 -2.30 -5.71
C ALA A 250 -20.09 -2.13 -4.80
N ARG A 251 -20.45 -0.90 -4.40
CA ARG A 251 -21.62 -0.56 -3.56
C ARG A 251 -21.69 -1.39 -2.28
N ILE A 252 -20.58 -1.41 -1.54
CA ILE A 252 -20.47 -2.19 -0.30
C ILE A 252 -21.45 -1.65 0.75
N PRO A 253 -22.42 -2.46 1.21
CA PRO A 253 -23.38 -2.02 2.23
C PRO A 253 -22.68 -1.67 3.55
N GLY A 254 -23.10 -0.58 4.18
CA GLY A 254 -22.55 -0.13 5.47
C GLY A 254 -21.13 0.45 5.37
N LEU A 255 -20.55 0.59 4.19
CA LEU A 255 -19.25 1.25 4.03
C LEU A 255 -19.41 2.77 4.04
N ALA A 256 -18.70 3.43 4.95
CA ALA A 256 -18.55 4.87 4.95
C ALA A 256 -17.09 5.29 5.24
N ILE A 257 -16.68 6.43 4.69
CA ILE A 257 -15.37 7.03 4.97
C ILE A 257 -15.54 8.08 6.07
N PHE A 258 -14.89 7.87 7.20
CA PHE A 258 -14.92 8.79 8.32
C PHE A 258 -13.70 9.71 8.28
N GLY A 259 -13.92 11.01 8.26
CA GLY A 259 -12.92 12.04 8.56
C GLY A 259 -13.19 12.65 9.93
N MET A 260 -12.21 13.36 10.50
CA MET A 260 -12.40 14.05 11.77
C MET A 260 -11.79 15.45 11.77
N ASN A 261 -12.36 16.32 12.59
CA ASN A 261 -11.83 17.61 12.98
C ASN A 261 -11.78 17.65 14.51
N ASN A 262 -10.61 17.97 15.06
CA ASN A 262 -10.41 18.04 16.50
C ASN A 262 -10.47 19.51 16.96
N TYR A 263 -11.52 19.89 17.69
CA TYR A 263 -11.66 21.19 18.33
C TYR A 263 -11.50 21.11 19.85
N THR A 264 -11.05 19.97 20.39
CA THR A 264 -10.67 19.86 21.81
C THR A 264 -9.33 20.57 22.05
N SER A 265 -8.97 20.77 23.32
CA SER A 265 -7.65 21.33 23.69
C SER A 265 -6.50 20.33 23.56
N GLU A 266 -6.79 19.05 23.43
CA GLU A 266 -5.82 17.95 23.49
C GLU A 266 -5.59 17.33 22.10
N THR A 267 -4.48 16.62 21.94
CA THR A 267 -4.11 15.96 20.67
C THR A 267 -4.67 14.53 20.67
N ILE A 268 -5.60 14.23 19.77
CA ILE A 268 -6.20 12.89 19.69
C ILE A 268 -5.21 11.94 19.02
N ALA A 269 -4.83 10.86 19.71
CA ALA A 269 -3.86 9.86 19.25
C ALA A 269 -4.49 8.55 18.77
N ARG A 270 -5.68 8.22 19.26
CA ARG A 270 -6.38 6.99 18.90
C ARG A 270 -7.87 7.24 18.88
N VAL A 271 -8.54 6.69 17.87
CA VAL A 271 -10.00 6.73 17.76
C VAL A 271 -10.52 5.33 17.44
N GLU A 272 -11.65 4.99 18.03
CA GLU A 272 -12.43 3.82 17.65
C GLU A 272 -13.89 4.19 17.43
N ILE A 273 -14.50 3.58 16.41
CA ILE A 273 -15.89 3.79 16.02
C ILE A 273 -16.58 2.43 16.06
N ASN A 274 -17.55 2.27 16.96
CA ASN A 274 -18.22 1.00 17.26
C ASN A 274 -17.22 -0.16 17.51
N GLY A 275 -16.10 0.13 18.19
CA GLY A 275 -15.04 -0.84 18.48
C GLY A 275 -14.10 -1.15 17.30
N GLN A 276 -14.32 -0.56 16.11
CA GLN A 276 -13.37 -0.63 15.01
C GLN A 276 -12.30 0.45 15.20
N THR A 277 -11.03 0.06 15.19
CA THR A 277 -9.91 1.01 15.27
C THR A 277 -9.85 1.83 14.00
N TYR A 278 -9.76 3.15 14.14
CA TYR A 278 -9.67 4.10 13.05
C TYR A 278 -8.21 4.28 12.61
N ASP A 279 -7.93 4.21 11.31
CA ASP A 279 -6.60 4.52 10.78
C ASP A 279 -6.41 6.04 10.63
N MET A 280 -5.73 6.64 11.61
CA MET A 280 -5.41 8.07 11.64
C MET A 280 -4.38 8.49 10.58
N GLY A 281 -3.76 7.53 9.90
CA GLY A 281 -2.67 7.78 8.96
C GLY A 281 -1.35 8.00 9.69
N GLY A 282 -0.57 8.99 9.27
CA GLY A 282 0.78 9.21 9.77
C GLY A 282 0.90 10.16 10.96
N TYR A 283 -0.22 10.70 11.47
CA TYR A 283 -0.20 11.77 12.46
C TYR A 283 -1.37 11.69 13.44
N ALA A 284 -1.11 12.09 14.69
CA ALA A 284 -2.16 12.41 15.65
C ALA A 284 -2.93 13.66 15.23
N ALA A 285 -4.23 13.70 15.56
CA ALA A 285 -5.10 14.80 15.22
C ALA A 285 -4.91 15.94 16.23
N GLN A 286 -4.12 16.94 15.83
CA GLN A 286 -3.91 18.16 16.61
C GLN A 286 -5.20 18.97 16.78
N SER A 287 -5.25 19.77 17.84
CA SER A 287 -6.30 20.78 18.02
C SER A 287 -6.30 21.80 16.87
N LEU A 288 -7.49 22.11 16.35
CA LEU A 288 -7.72 23.16 15.35
C LEU A 288 -8.06 24.50 16.00
N VAL A 289 -8.20 24.57 17.32
CA VAL A 289 -8.53 25.80 18.03
C VAL A 289 -7.42 26.84 17.83
N GLY A 290 -7.77 27.99 17.26
CA GLY A 290 -6.82 29.08 16.97
C GLY A 290 -5.79 28.76 15.89
N ARG A 291 -5.96 27.68 15.11
CA ARG A 291 -5.03 27.26 14.05
C ARG A 291 -5.62 27.47 12.66
N PRO A 292 -4.77 27.64 11.63
CA PRO A 292 -5.24 27.63 10.25
C PRO A 292 -5.84 26.27 9.90
N CYS A 293 -6.87 26.31 9.05
CA CYS A 293 -7.57 25.11 8.63
C CYS A 293 -6.70 24.27 7.70
N ASP A 294 -6.51 23.02 8.07
CA ASP A 294 -5.92 22.00 7.21
C ASP A 294 -7.04 21.12 6.64
N PHE A 295 -7.42 21.41 5.40
CA PHE A 295 -8.44 20.65 4.66
C PHE A 295 -7.83 19.40 4.03
N ASN A 296 -7.23 18.54 4.86
CA ASN A 296 -6.83 17.23 4.41
C ASN A 296 -8.07 16.36 4.16
N HIS A 297 -8.34 16.11 2.88
CA HIS A 297 -9.44 15.26 2.39
C HIS A 297 -9.08 13.79 2.53
N GLY A 298 -8.83 13.35 3.76
CA GLY A 298 -8.55 11.96 4.08
C GLY A 298 -9.47 11.43 5.16
N GLY A 299 -9.76 10.15 5.10
CA GLY A 299 -10.54 9.45 6.11
C GLY A 299 -10.22 7.97 6.15
N SER A 300 -10.64 7.32 7.23
CA SER A 300 -10.56 5.87 7.37
C SER A 300 -11.90 5.25 6.98
N PRO A 301 -11.91 4.17 6.20
CA PRO A 301 -13.12 3.38 6.00
C PRO A 301 -13.56 2.72 7.31
N VAL A 302 -14.87 2.67 7.52
CA VAL A 302 -15.50 1.93 8.62
C VAL A 302 -16.74 1.23 8.07
N LEU A 303 -16.97 -0.01 8.50
CA LEU A 303 -18.15 -0.79 8.14
C LEU A 303 -19.19 -0.69 9.27
N LEU A 304 -20.17 0.21 9.13
CA LEU A 304 -21.31 0.31 10.04
C LEU A 304 -22.58 0.80 9.34
N SER A 305 -23.73 0.44 9.91
CA SER A 305 -24.98 1.11 9.54
C SER A 305 -25.02 2.50 10.18
N LEU A 306 -25.32 3.52 9.36
CA LEU A 306 -25.49 4.91 9.82
C LEU A 306 -26.92 5.20 10.29
N ASP A 307 -27.82 4.21 10.25
CA ASP A 307 -29.20 4.36 10.72
C ASP A 307 -29.30 4.27 12.25
N GLN A 308 -28.22 3.85 12.91
CA GLN A 308 -28.08 3.81 14.36
C GLN A 308 -26.99 4.79 14.81
N PRO A 309 -27.10 5.36 16.03
CA PRO A 309 -26.03 6.16 16.59
C PRO A 309 -24.71 5.39 16.66
N ALA A 310 -23.62 6.04 16.29
CA ALA A 310 -22.28 5.48 16.40
C ALA A 310 -21.71 5.78 17.79
N ARG A 311 -21.06 4.77 18.39
CA ARG A 311 -20.26 4.91 19.61
C ARG A 311 -18.84 5.27 19.20
N VAL A 312 -18.39 6.46 19.57
CA VAL A 312 -17.03 6.94 19.29
C VAL A 312 -16.28 7.02 20.60
N ARG A 313 -15.10 6.39 20.65
CA ARG A 313 -14.17 6.55 21.78
C ARG A 313 -12.80 6.98 21.30
N TRP A 314 -12.10 7.77 22.09
CA TRP A 314 -10.77 8.26 21.74
C TRP A 314 -9.85 8.37 22.94
N GLN A 315 -8.56 8.39 22.65
CA GLN A 315 -7.50 8.69 23.61
C GLN A 315 -6.68 9.86 23.11
N THR A 316 -6.12 10.61 24.05
CA THR A 316 -5.25 11.75 23.75
C THR A 316 -3.80 11.43 24.06
N VAL A 317 -2.90 12.20 23.47
CA VAL A 317 -1.46 12.09 23.72
C VAL A 317 -1.14 12.49 25.15
N GLU A 318 -1.87 13.47 25.68
CA GLU A 318 -1.70 14.06 26.99
C GLU A 318 -2.15 13.13 28.12
N ASN A 319 -3.15 12.27 27.88
CA ASN A 319 -3.62 11.27 28.84
C ASN A 319 -3.69 9.87 28.21
N PRO A 320 -2.53 9.25 27.94
CA PRO A 320 -2.47 7.95 27.28
C PRO A 320 -3.11 6.87 28.14
N GLY A 321 -4.04 6.09 27.56
CA GLY A 321 -4.74 5.01 28.26
C GLY A 321 -6.11 5.39 28.81
N ALA A 322 -6.39 6.69 29.01
CA ALA A 322 -7.72 7.16 29.38
C ALA A 322 -8.63 7.25 28.15
N TRP A 323 -9.77 6.56 28.21
CA TRP A 323 -10.76 6.61 27.15
C TRP A 323 -11.80 7.69 27.41
N HIS A 324 -11.97 8.57 26.44
CA HIS A 324 -13.15 9.40 26.30
C HIS A 324 -14.15 8.69 25.40
N GLU A 325 -15.44 8.97 25.59
CA GLU A 325 -16.51 8.31 24.85
C GLU A 325 -17.69 9.25 24.60
N ALA A 326 -18.25 9.16 23.40
CA ALA A 326 -19.48 9.84 23.01
C ALA A 326 -20.34 8.94 22.12
N THR A 327 -21.64 9.18 22.13
CA THR A 327 -22.57 8.61 21.14
C THR A 327 -22.98 9.72 20.18
N VAL A 328 -22.85 9.45 18.88
CA VAL A 328 -23.10 10.43 17.82
C VAL A 328 -24.13 9.90 16.83
N SER A 329 -25.18 10.68 16.62
CA SER A 329 -26.16 10.41 15.56
C SER A 329 -25.67 11.02 14.25
N VAL A 330 -25.61 10.21 13.20
CA VAL A 330 -25.23 10.68 11.86
C VAL A 330 -26.49 11.09 11.12
N PRO A 331 -26.67 12.38 10.76
CA PRO A 331 -27.89 12.83 10.10
C PRO A 331 -28.07 12.16 8.73
N ALA A 332 -29.31 11.77 8.42
CA ALA A 332 -29.69 11.30 7.10
C ALA A 332 -29.81 12.48 6.12
N PHE A 333 -29.57 12.21 4.84
CA PHE A 333 -29.91 13.18 3.80
C PHE A 333 -31.43 13.33 3.71
N SER A 334 -31.90 14.53 3.37
CA SER A 334 -33.33 14.71 3.09
C SER A 334 -33.73 13.90 1.83
N PRO A 335 -35.02 13.64 1.58
CA PRO A 335 -35.45 12.94 0.37
C PRO A 335 -34.90 13.62 -0.89
N ALA A 336 -34.13 12.87 -1.69
CA ALA A 336 -33.42 13.41 -2.83
C ALA A 336 -34.35 14.07 -3.86
N SER A 337 -33.96 15.25 -4.35
CA SER A 337 -34.40 15.70 -5.67
C SER A 337 -33.85 14.74 -6.74
N LYS A 338 -34.43 14.72 -7.96
CA LYS A 338 -34.02 13.84 -9.07
C LYS A 338 -32.52 13.92 -9.46
N ALA A 339 -31.75 14.83 -8.86
CA ALA A 339 -30.34 15.08 -9.14
C ALA A 339 -29.33 14.28 -8.28
N ASP A 340 -29.77 13.43 -7.33
CA ASP A 340 -28.85 12.58 -6.55
C ASP A 340 -28.73 11.17 -7.15
N PRO A 341 -27.69 10.87 -7.96
CA PRO A 341 -27.38 9.48 -8.25
C PRO A 341 -26.92 8.83 -6.95
N ALA A 342 -27.73 7.92 -6.41
CA ALA A 342 -27.48 7.13 -5.18
C ALA A 342 -26.26 6.18 -5.24
N LYS A 343 -25.20 6.57 -5.95
CA LYS A 343 -24.03 5.75 -6.30
C LYS A 343 -22.75 6.20 -5.59
N ALA A 344 -22.71 7.40 -5.04
CA ALA A 344 -21.52 7.93 -4.36
C ALA A 344 -21.29 7.30 -2.98
N LEU A 345 -20.01 7.10 -2.64
CA LEU A 345 -19.61 6.58 -1.33
C LEU A 345 -20.00 7.59 -0.24
N THR A 346 -20.62 7.10 0.84
CA THR A 346 -21.00 7.96 1.96
C THR A 346 -19.77 8.35 2.76
N ARG A 347 -19.67 9.63 3.12
CA ARG A 347 -18.60 10.17 3.96
C ARG A 347 -19.22 10.81 5.20
N VAL A 348 -18.52 10.72 6.33
CA VAL A 348 -18.93 11.30 7.60
C VAL A 348 -17.77 12.12 8.14
N ARG A 349 -18.04 13.38 8.50
CA ARG A 349 -17.07 14.23 9.22
C ARG A 349 -17.47 14.27 10.69
N LEU A 350 -16.59 13.80 11.56
CA LEU A 350 -16.73 13.91 13.00
C LEU A 350 -16.10 15.22 13.50
N TYR A 351 -16.78 15.87 14.43
CA TYR A 351 -16.33 17.10 15.10
C TYR A 351 -16.20 16.80 16.59
N PHE A 352 -14.97 16.73 17.09
CA PHE A 352 -14.70 16.56 18.52
C PHE A 352 -14.70 17.92 19.19
N LEU A 353 -15.60 18.16 20.14
CA LEU A 353 -15.89 19.49 20.68
C LEU A 353 -15.27 19.71 22.07
N PRO A 354 -15.03 20.97 22.49
CA PRO A 354 -14.42 21.27 23.81
C PRO A 354 -15.17 20.74 25.02
N ASP A 355 -16.49 20.52 24.90
CA ASP A 355 -17.34 20.00 25.97
C ASP A 355 -17.29 18.46 26.10
N GLY A 356 -16.45 17.80 25.30
CA GLY A 356 -16.32 16.34 25.28
C GLY A 356 -17.40 15.65 24.45
N SER A 357 -18.29 16.38 23.78
CA SER A 357 -19.25 15.80 22.85
C SER A 357 -18.65 15.62 21.45
N VAL A 358 -19.31 14.78 20.64
CA VAL A 358 -18.95 14.56 19.23
C VAL A 358 -20.17 14.81 18.36
N ALA A 359 -20.02 15.67 17.35
CA ALA A 359 -21.03 15.92 16.34
C ALA A 359 -20.63 15.29 15.00
N ALA A 360 -21.61 15.01 14.13
CA ALA A 360 -21.37 14.42 12.82
C ALA A 360 -22.09 15.17 11.70
N GLU A 361 -21.39 15.35 10.59
CA GLU A 361 -21.94 15.79 9.31
C GLU A 361 -21.82 14.65 8.30
N ARG A 362 -22.89 14.36 7.57
CA ARG A 362 -22.89 13.37 6.49
C ARG A 362 -22.76 14.09 5.17
N PHE A 363 -21.85 13.64 4.31
CA PHE A 363 -21.67 14.21 2.98
C PHE A 363 -21.32 13.14 1.92
N ARG A 364 -21.48 13.51 0.65
CA ARG A 364 -21.14 12.71 -0.53
C ARG A 364 -20.44 13.57 -1.56
N GLU A 365 -19.44 12.98 -2.22
CA GLU A 365 -18.79 13.54 -3.39
C GLU A 365 -19.42 12.91 -4.64
N ILE A 366 -20.14 13.70 -5.42
CA ILE A 366 -20.88 13.25 -6.60
C ILE A 366 -20.17 13.74 -7.84
N ARG A 367 -19.67 12.81 -8.65
CA ARG A 367 -19.06 13.11 -9.95
C ARG A 367 -20.10 12.95 -11.05
N SER A 368 -20.33 14.01 -11.82
CA SER A 368 -21.26 14.01 -12.96
C SER A 368 -20.53 13.87 -14.30
N ARG A 369 -21.28 13.70 -15.40
CA ARG A 369 -20.70 13.62 -16.75
C ARG A 369 -19.98 14.94 -17.08
N GLY A 370 -18.70 14.85 -17.43
CA GLY A 370 -17.84 16.00 -17.71
C GLY A 370 -16.97 16.47 -16.54
N ASP A 371 -16.65 15.59 -15.60
CA ASP A 371 -15.75 15.81 -14.44
C ASP A 371 -16.16 16.94 -13.48
N LYS A 372 -17.41 17.40 -13.55
CA LYS A 372 -17.94 18.34 -12.54
C LYS A 372 -18.22 17.59 -11.24
N LEU A 373 -17.58 18.07 -10.17
CA LEU A 373 -17.75 17.59 -8.81
C LEU A 373 -18.86 18.40 -8.12
N ALA A 374 -19.76 17.72 -7.45
CA ALA A 374 -20.75 18.32 -6.58
C ALA A 374 -20.70 17.66 -5.20
N ILE A 375 -20.96 18.42 -4.15
CA ILE A 375 -21.03 17.94 -2.78
C ILE A 375 -22.48 17.99 -2.32
N ARG A 376 -22.99 16.87 -1.81
CA ARG A 376 -24.23 16.87 -1.02
C ARG A 376 -23.84 16.75 0.44
N SER A 377 -24.31 17.65 1.30
CA SER A 377 -24.01 17.61 2.72
C SER A 377 -25.27 17.88 3.56
N THR A 378 -25.35 17.26 4.74
CA THR A 378 -26.34 17.59 5.77
C THR A 378 -26.07 18.94 6.45
N GLY A 379 -24.89 19.53 6.21
CA GLY A 379 -24.45 20.80 6.77
C GLY A 379 -23.75 20.69 8.12
N LEU A 380 -23.10 21.78 8.51
CA LEU A 380 -22.38 21.88 9.79
C LEU A 380 -23.36 21.76 10.97
N PRO A 381 -23.17 20.78 11.89
CA PRO A 381 -24.09 20.57 13.00
C PRO A 381 -24.20 21.81 13.91
N PRO A 382 -25.40 22.15 14.42
CA PRO A 382 -25.59 23.32 15.29
C PRO A 382 -24.67 23.35 16.52
N SER A 383 -24.42 22.19 17.14
CA SER A 383 -23.50 22.08 18.28
C SER A 383 -22.04 22.37 17.92
N ALA A 384 -21.63 22.16 16.67
CA ALA A 384 -20.29 22.43 16.19
C ALA A 384 -20.11 23.89 15.72
N GLN A 385 -21.17 24.61 15.37
CA GLN A 385 -21.11 25.98 14.84
C GLN A 385 -20.30 26.98 15.70
N PRO A 386 -20.39 26.97 17.05
CA PRO A 386 -19.63 27.90 17.88
C PRO A 386 -18.11 27.67 17.82
N TYR A 387 -17.68 26.46 17.46
CA TYR A 387 -16.28 26.01 17.55
C TYR A 387 -15.62 25.82 16.18
N ALA A 388 -16.41 25.44 15.17
CA ALA A 388 -15.92 25.00 13.87
C ALA A 388 -15.47 26.17 12.99
N SER A 389 -14.35 26.79 13.35
CA SER A 389 -13.70 27.87 12.58
C SER A 389 -13.40 27.47 11.13
N CYS A 390 -13.22 26.18 10.85
CA CYS A 390 -12.98 25.64 9.51
C CYS A 390 -14.24 25.32 8.72
N GLY A 391 -15.42 25.62 9.27
CA GLY A 391 -16.70 25.33 8.63
C GLY A 391 -17.00 23.83 8.53
N GLY A 392 -17.97 23.52 7.66
CA GLY A 392 -18.43 22.15 7.38
C GLY A 392 -17.60 21.42 6.33
N ALA A 393 -18.03 20.22 5.94
CA ALA A 393 -17.35 19.38 4.95
C ALA A 393 -17.16 20.07 3.59
N TYR A 394 -18.07 20.97 3.20
CA TYR A 394 -17.96 21.74 1.95
C TYR A 394 -16.88 22.83 1.99
N ALA A 395 -16.47 23.31 3.17
CA ALA A 395 -15.56 24.45 3.29
C ALA A 395 -14.16 24.18 2.71
N GLY A 396 -13.75 22.91 2.61
CA GLY A 396 -12.48 22.50 2.02
C GLY A 396 -12.48 22.41 0.48
N TYR A 397 -13.58 22.75 -0.19
CA TYR A 397 -13.72 22.69 -1.63
C TYR A 397 -13.71 24.08 -2.28
N ASN A 398 -13.20 24.16 -3.51
CA ASN A 398 -13.26 25.39 -4.30
C ASN A 398 -14.66 25.61 -4.84
N SER A 399 -15.37 26.61 -4.29
CA SER A 399 -16.75 26.94 -4.65
C SER A 399 -16.96 27.40 -6.10
N ARG A 400 -15.88 27.72 -6.84
CA ARG A 400 -15.96 28.05 -8.28
C ARG A 400 -16.01 26.82 -9.16
N THR A 401 -15.50 25.68 -8.69
CA THR A 401 -15.39 24.43 -9.48
C THR A 401 -16.22 23.30 -8.89
N VAL A 402 -16.72 23.45 -7.67
CA VAL A 402 -17.50 22.45 -6.94
C VAL A 402 -18.83 23.05 -6.52
N GLU A 403 -19.92 22.38 -6.87
CA GLU A 403 -21.28 22.81 -6.53
C GLU A 403 -21.74 22.19 -5.20
N LEU A 404 -22.37 22.98 -4.33
CA LEU A 404 -23.07 22.45 -3.15
C LEU A 404 -24.53 22.16 -3.52
N LEU A 405 -24.92 20.89 -3.45
CA LEU A 405 -26.30 20.46 -3.65
C LEU A 405 -27.10 20.65 -2.37
N ALA A 406 -28.39 20.94 -2.53
CA ALA A 406 -29.32 21.02 -1.41
C ALA A 406 -29.39 19.69 -0.65
N ASN A 407 -29.45 19.77 0.69
CA ASN A 407 -29.70 18.61 1.54
C ASN A 407 -31.10 18.09 1.33
#